data_AF-A0A2E4YU11-F1
#
_entry.id   AF-A0A2E4YU11-F1
#
_cell.length_a   1.000
_cell.length_b   1.000
_cell.length_c   1.000
_cell.angle_alpha   90.00
_cell.angle_beta   90.00
_cell.angle_gamma   90.00
#
_symmetry.space_group_name_H-M   'P 1'
#
loop_
_entity.id
_entity.type
_entity.pdbx_description
1 polymer ?
#
loop_
_entity_poly.entity_id
_entity_poly.type
_entity_poly.pdbx_seq_one_letter_code
_entity_poly.pdbx_strand_id
1 'polypeptide(L)'
;MDKPIRIVFSVFVMVLLVVGCQPTEEKTEPVIDDSSEVSVTFQVPTPNELFTLFDQVNVNFNSDLLSSTENIEQKYISNKNKALCFGVFSADLAFAANFGEASESLKYFSAIRNLGDQLNVNNAFDQVVFDRIEKNIDQNNNDSLFSLSSE
;
A
#
# COMPACT_ATOMS: atom_id res chain seq x y z
N MET A 1 9.59 -37.63 -47.45
CA MET A 1 8.26 -38.25 -47.29
C MET A 1 7.46 -37.37 -46.33
N ASP A 2 7.40 -36.05 -46.60
CA ASP A 2 7.26 -35.05 -45.51
C ASP A 2 6.07 -34.11 -45.72
N LYS A 3 5.43 -34.18 -46.88
CA LYS A 3 4.19 -33.45 -47.20
C LYS A 3 2.97 -33.90 -46.36
N PRO A 4 2.73 -35.22 -46.12
CA PRO A 4 1.59 -35.61 -45.30
C PRO A 4 1.79 -35.25 -43.83
N ILE A 5 3.03 -35.30 -43.31
CA ILE A 5 3.36 -34.93 -41.94
C ILE A 5 3.10 -33.43 -41.66
N ARG A 6 3.45 -32.56 -42.62
CA ARG A 6 3.22 -31.10 -42.50
C ARG A 6 1.74 -30.73 -42.55
N ILE A 7 0.95 -31.43 -43.37
CA ILE A 7 -0.50 -31.22 -43.44
C ILE A 7 -1.17 -31.68 -42.14
N VAL A 8 -0.79 -32.84 -41.61
CA VAL A 8 -1.32 -33.34 -40.34
C VAL A 8 -0.96 -32.41 -39.18
N PHE A 9 0.28 -31.90 -39.14
CA PHE A 9 0.70 -30.95 -38.11
C PHE A 9 -0.04 -29.60 -38.22
N SER A 10 -0.25 -29.11 -39.45
CA SER A 10 -1.01 -27.88 -39.70
C SER A 10 -2.48 -28.01 -39.30
N VAL A 11 -3.10 -29.17 -39.55
CA VAL A 11 -4.49 -29.46 -39.13
C VAL A 11 -4.57 -29.60 -37.61
N PHE A 12 -3.59 -30.23 -36.97
CA PHE A 12 -3.54 -30.39 -35.52
C PHE A 12 -3.39 -29.06 -34.77
N VAL A 13 -2.54 -28.15 -35.27
CA VAL A 13 -2.37 -26.79 -34.72
C VAL A 13 -3.63 -25.95 -34.91
N MET A 14 -4.33 -26.10 -36.03
CA MET A 14 -5.58 -25.38 -36.29
C MET A 14 -6.73 -25.88 -35.41
N VAL A 15 -6.80 -27.19 -35.11
CA VAL A 15 -7.79 -27.75 -34.18
C VAL A 15 -7.53 -27.30 -32.74
N LEU A 16 -6.26 -27.18 -32.33
CA LEU A 16 -5.88 -26.64 -31.01
C LEU A 16 -6.31 -25.19 -30.80
N LEU A 17 -6.32 -24.36 -31.85
CA LEU A 17 -6.77 -22.97 -31.77
C LEU A 17 -8.29 -22.82 -31.63
N VAL A 18 -9.07 -23.80 -32.08
CA VAL A 18 -10.55 -23.74 -32.04
C VAL A 18 -11.12 -24.27 -30.71
N VAL A 19 -10.39 -25.13 -29.99
CA VAL A 19 -10.83 -25.71 -28.70
C VAL A 19 -10.47 -24.82 -27.48
N GLY A 20 -9.70 -23.75 -27.68
CA GLY A 20 -9.23 -22.87 -26.61
C GLY A 20 -10.24 -21.86 -26.04
N CYS A 21 -11.46 -21.78 -26.57
CA CYS A 21 -12.49 -20.86 -26.09
C CYS A 21 -13.59 -21.64 -25.37
N GLN A 22 -13.42 -21.85 -24.05
CA GLN A 22 -14.57 -22.10 -23.19
C GLN A 22 -15.28 -20.76 -22.96
N PRO A 23 -16.63 -20.69 -23.01
CA PRO A 23 -17.33 -19.52 -22.53
C PRO A 23 -17.09 -19.45 -21.03
N THR A 24 -16.28 -18.49 -20.60
CA THR A 24 -16.20 -18.09 -19.20
C THR A 24 -17.61 -17.69 -18.78
N GLU A 25 -18.20 -18.42 -17.83
CA GLU A 25 -19.37 -17.92 -17.12
C GLU A 25 -19.00 -16.55 -16.56
N GLU A 26 -19.64 -15.52 -17.10
CA GLU A 26 -19.61 -14.18 -16.58
C GLU A 26 -20.12 -14.27 -15.14
N LYS A 27 -19.19 -14.20 -14.19
CA LYS A 27 -19.53 -14.04 -12.79
C LYS A 27 -20.11 -12.64 -12.70
N THR A 28 -21.44 -12.54 -12.80
CA THR A 28 -22.19 -11.31 -12.57
C THR A 28 -21.65 -10.65 -11.31
N GLU A 29 -20.84 -9.61 -11.48
CA GLU A 29 -20.63 -8.65 -10.41
C GLU A 29 -22.02 -8.14 -10.03
N PRO A 30 -22.36 -8.08 -8.73
CA PRO A 30 -23.65 -7.54 -8.34
C PRO A 30 -23.73 -6.11 -8.89
N VAL A 31 -24.62 -5.90 -9.85
CA VAL A 31 -25.03 -4.57 -10.30
C VAL A 31 -25.58 -3.87 -9.07
N ILE A 32 -24.80 -2.94 -8.52
CA ILE A 32 -25.26 -2.05 -7.47
C ILE A 32 -26.27 -1.12 -8.16
N ASP A 33 -27.55 -1.38 -7.89
CA ASP A 33 -28.66 -0.50 -8.21
C ASP A 33 -28.46 0.83 -7.46
N ASP A 34 -28.00 1.84 -8.19
CA ASP A 34 -27.67 3.22 -7.75
C ASP A 34 -28.93 4.03 -7.36
N SER A 35 -29.91 3.41 -6.72
CA SER A 35 -31.17 4.05 -6.35
C SER A 35 -31.64 3.76 -4.92
N SER A 36 -30.81 3.12 -4.10
CA SER A 36 -31.01 3.07 -2.65
C SER A 36 -29.84 3.74 -1.93
N GLU A 37 -30.12 4.82 -1.21
CA GLU A 37 -29.19 5.39 -0.25
C GLU A 37 -28.83 4.31 0.77
N VAL A 38 -27.75 3.57 0.51
CA VAL A 38 -27.14 2.70 1.50
C VAL A 38 -26.53 3.65 2.52
N SER A 39 -27.24 3.92 3.60
CA SER A 39 -26.67 4.58 4.77
C SER A 39 -25.61 3.64 5.35
N VAL A 40 -24.39 3.72 4.85
CA VAL A 40 -23.24 3.00 5.41
C VAL A 40 -22.94 3.65 6.75
N THR A 41 -23.55 3.14 7.81
CA THR A 41 -23.19 3.53 9.18
C THR A 41 -21.88 2.84 9.52
N PHE A 42 -20.77 3.56 9.40
CA PHE A 42 -19.47 3.09 9.88
C PHE A 42 -19.52 2.99 11.41
N GLN A 43 -19.28 1.79 11.94
CA GLN A 43 -19.21 1.54 13.39
C GLN A 43 -17.83 1.90 13.98
N VAL A 44 -16.87 2.22 13.11
CA VAL A 44 -15.52 2.64 13.48
C VAL A 44 -15.31 4.07 12.99
N PRO A 45 -14.66 4.93 13.79
CA PRO A 45 -14.33 6.28 13.34
C PRO A 45 -13.43 6.22 12.12
N THR A 46 -13.53 7.22 11.25
CA THR A 46 -12.56 7.43 10.18
C THR A 46 -11.16 7.69 10.77
N PRO A 47 -10.07 7.51 10.01
CA PRO A 47 -8.72 7.74 10.52
C PRO A 47 -8.55 9.12 11.18
N ASN A 48 -9.09 10.18 10.57
CA ASN A 48 -9.01 11.54 11.11
C ASN A 48 -9.83 11.72 12.41
N GLU A 49 -11.04 11.15 12.45
CA GLU A 49 -11.85 11.15 13.66
C GLU A 49 -11.19 10.35 14.79
N LEU A 50 -10.52 9.25 14.45
CA LEU A 50 -9.79 8.43 15.41
C LEU A 50 -8.63 9.21 16.06
N PHE A 51 -7.84 9.95 15.27
CA PHE A 51 -6.77 10.78 15.81
C PHE A 51 -7.31 11.93 16.68
N THR A 52 -8.42 12.54 16.27
CA THR A 52 -9.11 13.56 17.09
C THR A 52 -9.57 12.98 18.43
N LEU A 53 -10.04 11.73 18.45
CA LEU A 53 -10.42 11.04 19.68
C LEU A 53 -9.20 10.77 20.58
N PHE A 54 -8.03 10.44 20.02
CA PHE A 54 -6.82 10.24 20.79
C PHE A 54 -6.38 11.51 21.52
N ASP A 55 -6.46 12.66 20.86
CA ASP A 55 -6.19 13.97 21.47
C ASP A 55 -7.18 14.27 22.60
N GLN A 56 -8.47 13.94 22.41
CA GLN A 56 -9.51 14.17 23.42
C GLN A 56 -9.33 13.34 24.68
N VAL A 57 -8.89 12.09 24.55
CA VAL A 57 -8.75 11.16 25.69
C VAL A 57 -7.33 11.14 26.28
N ASN A 58 -6.44 12.03 25.81
CA ASN A 58 -5.04 12.16 26.26
C ASN A 58 -4.29 10.82 26.27
N VAL A 59 -4.36 10.08 25.16
CA VAL A 59 -3.54 8.87 24.99
C VAL A 59 -2.08 9.29 24.90
N ASN A 60 -1.19 8.60 25.61
CA ASN A 60 0.25 8.78 25.46
C ASN A 60 0.77 7.89 24.32
N PHE A 61 1.79 8.37 23.62
CA PHE A 61 2.51 7.57 22.66
C PHE A 61 3.09 6.30 23.32
N ASN A 62 3.04 5.18 22.59
CA ASN A 62 3.65 3.93 23.01
C ASN A 62 4.45 3.32 21.85
N SER A 63 5.78 3.36 21.97
CA SER A 63 6.70 2.80 20.98
C SER A 63 6.59 1.28 20.84
N ASP A 64 6.10 0.57 21.85
CA ASP A 64 5.98 -0.89 21.82
C ASP A 64 4.90 -1.37 20.86
N LEU A 65 4.01 -0.46 20.43
CA LEU A 65 3.01 -0.73 19.39
C LEU A 65 3.60 -0.70 17.99
N LEU A 66 4.79 -0.12 17.82
CA LEU A 66 5.42 0.06 16.53
C LEU A 66 6.20 -1.20 16.10
N SER A 67 6.22 -1.44 14.79
CA SER A 67 6.88 -2.61 14.23
C SER A 67 8.40 -2.41 14.22
N SER A 68 9.16 -3.37 14.76
CA SER A 68 10.62 -3.28 14.72
C SER A 68 11.18 -3.12 13.30
N THR A 69 11.98 -2.08 13.11
CA THR A 69 12.75 -1.81 11.88
C THR A 69 14.06 -2.60 11.82
N GLU A 70 14.35 -3.46 12.80
CA GLU A 70 15.57 -4.25 12.81
C GLU A 70 15.47 -5.47 11.88
N ASN A 71 16.62 -5.82 11.26
CA ASN A 71 16.77 -6.98 10.39
C ASN A 71 15.84 -6.98 9.17
N ILE A 72 15.44 -5.80 8.68
CA ILE A 72 14.58 -5.64 7.49
C ILE A 72 15.13 -6.44 6.30
N GLU A 73 16.44 -6.33 6.04
CA GLU A 73 17.10 -7.00 4.90
C GLU A 73 17.05 -8.54 5.00
N GLN A 74 17.03 -9.08 6.22
CA GLN A 74 17.03 -10.53 6.47
C GLN A 74 15.60 -11.10 6.53
N LYS A 75 14.64 -10.33 7.06
CA LYS A 75 13.23 -10.74 7.18
C LYS A 75 12.43 -10.57 5.89
N TYR A 76 12.78 -9.60 5.04
CA TYR A 76 11.93 -9.17 3.94
C TYR A 76 12.63 -9.31 2.59
N ILE A 77 12.94 -10.56 2.23
CA ILE A 77 13.73 -10.92 1.04
C ILE A 77 12.91 -10.74 -0.25
N SER A 78 11.64 -11.16 -0.26
CA SER A 78 10.79 -11.11 -1.47
C SER A 78 10.15 -9.73 -1.67
N ASN A 79 9.90 -9.34 -2.92
CA ASN A 79 9.21 -8.08 -3.23
C ASN A 79 7.83 -8.00 -2.58
N LYS A 80 7.11 -9.12 -2.47
CA LYS A 80 5.82 -9.17 -1.77
C LYS A 80 5.97 -8.79 -0.29
N ASN A 81 6.98 -9.32 0.39
CA ASN A 81 7.23 -9.01 1.79
C ASN A 81 7.68 -7.56 1.97
N LYS A 82 8.54 -7.06 1.07
CA LYS A 82 8.97 -5.66 1.08
C LYS A 82 7.79 -4.70 0.92
N ALA A 83 6.87 -4.98 0.01
CA ALA A 83 5.67 -4.17 -0.20
C ALA A 83 4.73 -4.20 1.02
N LEU A 84 4.59 -5.36 1.67
CA LEU A 84 3.83 -5.45 2.91
C LEU A 84 4.48 -4.60 4.02
N CYS A 85 5.79 -4.69 4.19
CA CYS A 85 6.52 -3.90 5.18
C CYS A 85 6.50 -2.41 4.88
N PHE A 86 6.53 -2.03 3.60
CA PHE A 86 6.37 -0.65 3.19
C PHE A 86 5.06 -0.10 3.76
N GLY A 87 3.93 -0.78 3.57
CA GLY A 87 2.64 -0.37 4.12
C GLY A 87 2.57 -0.36 5.65
N VAL A 88 3.14 -1.37 6.31
CA VAL A 88 3.21 -1.42 7.78
C VAL A 88 4.01 -0.24 8.33
N PHE A 89 5.19 0.03 7.78
CA PHE A 89 6.02 1.15 8.22
C PHE A 89 5.40 2.50 7.87
N SER A 90 4.64 2.62 6.78
CA SER A 90 3.85 3.83 6.50
C SER A 90 2.79 4.08 7.56
N ALA A 91 2.12 3.05 8.06
CA ALA A 91 1.16 3.18 9.16
C ALA A 91 1.86 3.57 10.47
N ASP A 92 3.00 2.95 10.79
CA ASP A 92 3.79 3.26 11.99
C ASP A 92 4.35 4.69 11.95
N LEU A 93 4.78 5.17 10.76
CA LEU A 93 5.15 6.57 10.53
C LEU A 93 3.98 7.51 10.82
N ALA A 94 2.79 7.22 10.27
CA ALA A 94 1.62 8.06 10.49
C ALA A 94 1.23 8.12 11.98
N PHE A 95 1.34 7.00 12.68
CA PHE A 95 1.12 6.95 14.13
C PHE A 95 2.16 7.80 14.88
N ALA A 96 3.46 7.58 14.66
CA ALA A 96 4.50 8.36 15.32
C ALA A 96 4.41 9.87 15.02
N ALA A 97 4.11 10.23 13.78
CA ALA A 97 3.97 11.62 13.35
C ALA A 97 2.77 12.31 14.01
N ASN A 98 1.63 11.62 14.12
CA ASN A 98 0.44 12.17 14.77
C ASN A 98 0.65 12.47 16.26
N PHE A 99 1.45 11.64 16.94
CA PHE A 99 1.83 11.86 18.35
C PHE A 99 3.02 12.82 18.53
N GLY A 100 3.60 13.33 17.43
CA GLY A 100 4.73 14.27 17.48
C GLY A 100 6.08 13.64 17.82
N GLU A 101 6.23 12.34 17.62
CA GLU A 101 7.45 11.60 17.91
C GLU A 101 8.39 11.66 16.71
N ALA A 102 9.15 12.76 16.59
CA ALA A 102 10.00 13.00 15.44
C ALA A 102 11.10 11.94 15.24
N SER A 103 11.73 11.47 16.31
CA SER A 103 12.79 10.45 16.22
C SER A 103 12.27 9.15 15.61
N GLU A 104 11.10 8.68 16.05
CA GLU A 104 10.47 7.48 15.51
C GLU A 104 9.99 7.72 14.08
N SER A 105 9.41 8.90 13.81
CA SER A 105 8.97 9.29 12.47
C SER A 105 10.12 9.26 11.45
N LEU A 106 11.29 9.84 11.76
CA LEU A 106 12.48 9.78 10.89
C LEU A 106 12.97 8.36 10.65
N LYS A 107 12.90 7.50 11.69
CA LYS A 107 13.31 6.10 11.60
C LYS A 107 12.45 5.35 10.57
N TYR A 108 11.12 5.43 10.68
CA TYR A 108 10.22 4.77 9.74
C TYR A 108 10.28 5.39 8.34
N PHE A 109 10.40 6.71 8.26
CA PHE A 109 10.56 7.42 6.99
C PHE A 109 11.78 6.90 6.19
N SER A 110 12.92 6.76 6.85
CA SER A 110 14.14 6.22 6.23
C SER A 110 13.95 4.78 5.74
N ALA A 111 13.25 3.95 6.53
CA ALA A 111 12.94 2.57 6.14
C ALA A 111 12.00 2.50 4.94
N ILE A 112 10.96 3.34 4.90
CA ILE A 112 10.00 3.44 3.78
C ILE A 112 10.72 3.87 2.50
N ARG A 113 11.58 4.88 2.56
CA ARG A 113 12.36 5.35 1.41
C ARG A 113 13.23 4.23 0.84
N ASN A 114 13.97 3.53 1.70
CA ASN A 114 14.79 2.40 1.29
C ASN A 114 13.98 1.24 0.70
N LEU A 115 12.81 0.93 1.27
CA LEU A 115 11.91 -0.08 0.70
C LEU A 115 11.33 0.36 -0.64
N GLY A 116 11.00 1.65 -0.79
CA GLY A 116 10.57 2.27 -2.04
C GLY A 116 11.61 2.09 -3.14
N ASP A 117 12.89 2.32 -2.82
CA ASP A 117 14.02 2.13 -3.72
C ASP A 117 14.10 0.67 -4.20
N GLN A 118 14.04 -0.27 -3.27
CA GLN A 118 14.11 -1.69 -3.58
C GLN A 118 12.91 -2.20 -4.40
N LEU A 119 11.75 -1.57 -4.23
CA LEU A 119 10.51 -1.89 -4.96
C LEU A 119 10.40 -1.15 -6.30
N ASN A 120 11.30 -0.19 -6.57
CA ASN A 120 11.24 0.72 -7.73
C ASN A 120 9.94 1.53 -7.79
N VAL A 121 9.39 1.93 -6.64
CA VAL A 121 8.17 2.73 -6.55
C VAL A 121 8.41 4.20 -6.21
N ASN A 122 9.67 4.63 -6.11
CA ASN A 122 10.03 6.01 -5.78
C ASN A 122 9.42 7.04 -6.72
N ASN A 123 9.26 6.70 -8.00
CA ASN A 123 8.66 7.61 -8.97
C ASN A 123 7.19 7.94 -8.67
N ALA A 124 6.53 7.15 -7.81
CA ALA A 124 5.19 7.44 -7.31
C ALA A 124 5.18 8.48 -6.18
N PHE A 125 6.33 8.77 -5.57
CA PHE A 125 6.48 9.71 -4.47
C PHE A 125 7.45 10.81 -4.90
N ASP A 126 6.95 12.04 -5.06
CA ASP A 126 7.81 13.16 -5.44
C ASP A 126 8.91 13.35 -4.38
N GLN A 127 10.17 13.45 -4.82
CA GLN A 127 11.30 13.74 -3.94
C GLN A 127 11.05 15.01 -3.13
N VAL A 128 10.30 15.96 -3.69
CA VAL A 128 9.85 17.18 -3.01
C VAL A 128 8.93 16.88 -1.82
N VAL A 129 8.06 15.88 -1.91
CA VAL A 129 7.18 15.45 -0.81
C VAL A 129 8.03 14.80 0.28
N PHE A 130 9.01 13.97 -0.09
CA PHE A 130 9.94 13.39 0.87
C PHE A 130 10.74 14.46 1.62
N ASP A 131 11.34 15.42 0.92
CA ASP A 131 12.14 16.48 1.53
C ASP A 131 11.28 17.39 2.44
N ARG A 132 10.00 17.59 2.09
CA ARG A 132 9.04 18.31 2.93
C ARG A 132 8.69 17.52 4.19
N ILE A 133 8.47 16.22 4.10
CA ILE A 133 8.20 15.37 5.26
C ILE A 133 9.40 15.40 6.21
N GLU A 134 10.62 15.17 5.69
CA GLU A 134 11.86 15.20 6.47
C GLU A 134 12.02 16.54 7.21
N LYS A 135 11.87 17.66 6.50
CA LYS A 135 11.96 19.00 7.09
C LYS A 135 10.91 19.25 8.18
N ASN A 136 9.68 18.78 7.99
CA ASN A 136 8.60 19.01 8.97
C ASN A 136 8.77 18.12 10.21
N ILE A 137 9.25 16.89 10.04
CA ILE A 137 9.60 16.02 11.16
C ILE A 137 10.75 16.65 11.98
N ASP A 138 11.83 17.10 11.32
CA ASP A 138 12.97 17.75 11.99
C ASP A 138 12.59 19.00 12.78
N GLN A 139 11.53 19.69 12.35
CA GLN A 139 11.02 20.91 12.96
C GLN A 139 9.91 20.68 13.99
N ASN A 140 9.55 19.41 14.29
CA ASN A 140 8.42 19.04 15.15
C ASN A 140 7.10 19.75 14.73
N ASN A 141 6.89 19.95 13.43
CA ASN A 141 5.75 20.69 12.90
C ASN A 141 4.63 19.74 12.46
N ASN A 142 3.94 19.16 13.46
CA ASN A 142 2.93 18.11 13.26
C ASN A 142 1.74 18.57 12.40
N ASP A 143 1.35 19.84 12.49
CA ASP A 143 0.28 20.42 11.66
C ASP A 143 0.63 20.40 10.17
N SER A 144 1.91 20.56 9.84
CA SER A 144 2.39 20.54 8.45
C SER A 144 2.53 19.11 7.90
N LEU A 145 2.80 18.13 8.77
CA LEU A 145 2.70 16.71 8.39
C LEU A 145 1.26 16.31 8.12
N PHE A 146 0.31 16.81 8.92
CA PHE A 146 -1.11 16.60 8.67
C PHE A 146 -1.52 17.14 7.29
N SER A 147 -1.13 18.36 6.93
CA SER A 147 -1.46 18.92 5.60
C SER A 147 -0.88 18.13 4.43
N LEU A 148 0.31 17.55 4.60
CA LEU A 148 0.94 16.71 3.58
C LEU A 148 0.22 15.37 3.39
N SER A 149 -0.42 14.84 4.43
CA SER A 149 -1.17 13.58 4.35
C SER A 149 -2.50 13.71 3.59
N SER A 150 -2.99 14.94 3.43
CA SER A 150 -4.29 15.25 2.81
C SER A 150 -4.21 15.71 1.34
N GLU A 151 -2.99 15.82 0.80
CA GLU A 151 -2.70 16.20 -0.60
C GLU A 151 -2.50 14.95 -1.47
#